data_AF-A0A7I8I9M8-F1
#
_entry.id   AF-A0A7I8I9M8-F1
#
_cell.length_a   1.000
_cell.length_b   1.000
_cell.length_c   1.000
_cell.angle_alpha   90.00
_cell.angle_beta   90.00
_cell.angle_gamma   90.00
#
_symmetry.space_group_name_H-M   'P 1'
#
loop_
_entity.id
_entity.type
_entity.pdbx_description
1 polymer ?
#
loop_
_entity_poly.entity_id
_entity_poly.type
_entity_poly.pdbx_seq_one_letter_code
_entity_poly.pdbx_strand_id
1 'polypeptide(L)'
;MAETIGAASSLSLGERMVRMQGYQGLRSVGFAAMPRPVRALPSPCSSSSSVVTAVSTPVKPDPTQVKRSKVEIFKEHSNFLRYPLKEELETEAANINEAATQLIKFHGSYQQTNRDEQPSGKVPNRLYLVMDDLADEFGIGTLRLTTRQTFQLHGITKFNLKTVLGTIIRNMGSTLGACGDLNRNVLAPAAPLMRKDYLFAQETADNIAMLLSPQSGSYYDIWVDGEKIMSAEPPEVVKARNDNSNGTNFPDSPEPIYGTQFLPRKFKIAVTVPTDNSVDILTNDVGVVVVSDADGEPQGFNIYVRWGDGKNPQMEATFPRLGDQLGYVPKEDILYAIKAIVVTQREHGRRDDRRYSRMKYLISDWGIDKFRGTVERYYGKKFEPFRELPEWEFKSYLGWHEQGDGAMFCGLHVDNGPSPLRGSLNITAMACPALPLCPLAIAEAERGIPDILKRVRAVFDKVGLKYSESVVIRVTGCPNGCAGLTWPSLDWSIWLGGTPNQMRLAETFMNKVKLHDLETVLEPLFYNWKIRRLRRESFGDFSMRIGFEKLRDLVEKWEGPAEARPRFGLKLFSDKETYEAMSEIAQTQNKTAHQLAMEVIRSYVASNKLAPESE
;
A
#
# COMPACT_ATOMS: atom_id res chain seq x y z
N MET A 1 -25.21 -2.60 -64.10
CA MET A 1 -24.48 -1.78 -65.08
C MET A 1 -23.08 -1.54 -64.52
N ALA A 2 -22.06 -2.02 -65.26
CA ALA A 2 -20.62 -1.66 -65.29
C ALA A 2 -19.87 -1.34 -63.97
N GLU A 3 -18.65 -1.80 -63.69
CA GLU A 3 -17.61 -2.51 -64.45
C GLU A 3 -16.52 -3.07 -63.50
N THR A 4 -15.82 -4.09 -64.01
CA THR A 4 -14.80 -4.99 -63.43
C THR A 4 -13.41 -4.28 -63.34
N ILE A 5 -12.36 -4.68 -62.59
CA ILE A 5 -11.39 -5.79 -62.81
C ILE A 5 -10.35 -5.79 -61.65
N GLY A 6 -9.91 -6.96 -61.18
CA GLY A 6 -8.70 -7.09 -60.35
C GLY A 6 -8.24 -8.53 -60.08
N ALA A 7 -7.38 -9.06 -60.95
CA ALA A 7 -6.43 -10.18 -60.75
C ALA A 7 -5.22 -9.88 -61.66
N ALA A 8 -3.95 -10.28 -61.48
CA ALA A 8 -3.13 -11.05 -60.55
C ALA A 8 -1.72 -10.37 -60.60
N SER A 9 -0.77 -10.54 -59.67
CA SER A 9 0.21 -11.64 -59.68
C SER A 9 1.27 -11.48 -58.57
N SER A 10 1.74 -12.63 -58.07
CA SER A 10 2.84 -12.90 -57.13
C SER A 10 4.22 -12.40 -57.53
N LEU A 11 5.08 -12.07 -56.54
CA LEU A 11 6.53 -12.26 -56.58
C LEU A 11 7.13 -12.36 -55.16
N SER A 12 7.92 -13.40 -54.95
CA SER A 12 8.64 -13.83 -53.74
C SER A 12 9.95 -13.08 -53.52
N LEU A 13 10.36 -12.85 -52.26
CA LEU A 13 11.75 -12.51 -51.91
C LEU A 13 12.16 -13.01 -50.51
N GLY A 14 12.84 -14.16 -50.52
CA GLY A 14 14.03 -14.56 -49.75
C GLY A 14 14.20 -14.15 -48.28
N GLU A 15 14.08 -15.16 -47.40
CA GLU A 15 14.65 -15.16 -46.05
C GLU A 15 16.19 -15.16 -46.07
N ARG A 16 16.82 -14.31 -45.26
CA ARG A 16 18.24 -14.41 -44.89
C ARG A 16 18.37 -14.77 -43.40
N MET A 17 18.64 -16.05 -43.17
CA MET A 17 18.95 -16.63 -41.87
C MET A 17 20.44 -16.40 -41.54
N VAL A 18 20.75 -15.57 -40.55
CA VAL A 18 22.13 -15.42 -40.03
C VAL A 18 22.33 -16.35 -38.85
N ARG A 19 23.26 -17.30 -39.03
CA ARG A 19 23.65 -18.37 -38.10
C ARG A 19 24.60 -17.80 -37.02
N MET A 20 24.19 -17.79 -35.75
CA MET A 20 25.11 -17.56 -34.63
C MET A 20 25.76 -18.88 -34.19
N GLN A 21 27.10 -18.88 -34.10
CA GLN A 21 27.92 -20.01 -33.69
C GLN A 21 27.85 -20.25 -32.17
N GLY A 22 27.69 -21.51 -31.79
CA GLY A 22 27.67 -21.97 -30.40
C GLY A 22 29.06 -21.94 -29.75
N TYR A 23 29.09 -21.53 -28.48
CA TYR A 23 30.27 -21.58 -27.63
C TYR A 23 30.22 -22.86 -26.79
N GLN A 24 31.22 -23.74 -26.94
CA GLN A 24 31.42 -24.94 -26.12
C GLN A 24 32.40 -24.60 -24.98
N GLY A 25 32.05 -24.99 -23.75
CA GLY A 25 32.90 -24.84 -22.57
C GLY A 25 33.93 -25.96 -22.39
N LEU A 26 34.94 -25.69 -21.56
CA LEU A 26 35.93 -26.57 -20.90
C LEU A 26 36.66 -25.66 -19.87
N ARG A 27 37.12 -26.00 -18.66
CA ARG A 27 37.04 -27.15 -17.74
C ARG A 27 37.72 -26.69 -16.43
N SER A 28 37.38 -27.29 -15.29
CA SER A 28 37.99 -27.03 -13.98
C SER A 28 39.40 -27.63 -13.86
N VAL A 29 40.28 -27.03 -13.06
CA VAL A 29 41.50 -27.68 -12.54
C VAL A 29 41.55 -27.49 -11.03
N GLY A 30 41.75 -28.60 -10.31
CA GLY A 30 41.52 -28.76 -8.87
C GLY A 30 42.73 -28.53 -7.95
N PHE A 31 42.44 -28.77 -6.67
CA PHE A 31 43.31 -28.72 -5.50
C PHE A 31 44.38 -29.83 -5.46
N ALA A 32 45.56 -29.52 -4.91
CA ALA A 32 46.43 -30.47 -4.22
C ALA A 32 47.26 -29.76 -3.13
N ALA A 33 47.51 -30.44 -2.01
CA ALA A 33 48.01 -29.91 -0.74
C ALA A 33 49.46 -30.34 -0.42
N MET A 34 50.21 -29.46 0.27
CA MET A 34 51.27 -29.66 1.31
C MET A 34 52.51 -30.54 0.97
N PRO A 35 53.74 -30.30 1.54
CA PRO A 35 53.97 -30.08 2.98
C PRO A 35 55.08 -29.10 3.43
N ARG A 36 55.05 -28.80 4.74
CA ARG A 36 56.03 -28.16 5.66
C ARG A 36 57.36 -28.98 5.81
N PRO A 37 58.34 -28.59 6.67
CA PRO A 37 58.67 -27.30 7.32
C PRO A 37 60.20 -26.96 7.22
N VAL A 38 60.67 -25.84 7.79
CA VAL A 38 61.81 -25.76 8.75
C VAL A 38 61.95 -24.32 9.28
N ARG A 39 62.28 -24.24 10.56
CA ARG A 39 62.38 -23.06 11.44
C ARG A 39 63.86 -22.66 11.60
N ALA A 40 64.06 -21.38 11.99
CA ALA A 40 65.20 -20.79 12.71
C ALA A 40 66.47 -20.47 11.88
N LEU A 41 67.25 -19.39 12.08
CA LEU A 41 67.31 -18.22 12.98
C LEU A 41 68.38 -17.23 12.35
N PRO A 42 68.75 -16.06 12.94
CA PRO A 42 68.90 -14.76 12.27
C PRO A 42 70.36 -14.26 12.09
N SER A 43 70.57 -13.18 11.32
CA SER A 43 71.70 -12.24 11.45
C SER A 43 71.61 -11.06 10.44
N PRO A 44 72.33 -9.93 10.62
CA PRO A 44 71.70 -8.64 10.94
C PRO A 44 71.91 -7.51 9.92
N CYS A 45 71.11 -6.46 10.11
CA CYS A 45 71.34 -5.04 9.82
C CYS A 45 72.01 -4.63 8.49
N SER A 46 71.25 -3.94 7.65
CA SER A 46 71.72 -2.64 7.15
C SER A 46 70.54 -1.69 6.91
N SER A 47 70.73 -0.47 7.38
CA SER A 47 69.79 0.64 7.38
C SER A 47 69.63 1.25 5.98
N SER A 48 68.39 1.39 5.51
CA SER A 48 68.03 2.44 4.56
C SER A 48 66.76 3.14 5.03
N SER A 49 66.85 4.46 5.16
CA SER A 49 65.79 5.33 5.65
C SER A 49 64.60 5.32 4.68
N SER A 50 63.49 4.72 5.10
CA SER A 50 62.21 4.88 4.41
C SER A 50 61.48 6.07 5.04
N VAL A 51 61.18 7.07 4.22
CA VAL A 51 60.31 8.19 4.55
C VAL A 51 58.95 7.63 4.97
N VAL A 52 58.62 7.74 6.26
CA VAL A 52 57.28 7.41 6.76
C VAL A 52 56.36 8.55 6.35
N THR A 53 55.63 8.39 5.25
CA THR A 53 54.44 9.20 4.99
C THR A 53 53.40 8.80 6.02
N ALA A 54 53.11 9.69 6.97
CA ALA A 54 52.02 9.50 7.92
C ALA A 54 50.71 9.40 7.14
N VAL A 55 50.19 8.19 7.01
CA VAL A 55 48.82 7.96 6.54
C VAL A 55 47.90 8.52 7.63
N SER A 56 47.12 9.54 7.29
CA SER A 56 46.07 10.07 8.16
C SER A 56 45.19 8.91 8.61
N THR A 57 45.29 8.56 9.88
CA THR A 57 44.34 7.65 10.51
C THR A 57 42.98 8.35 10.50
N PRO A 58 41.87 7.64 10.26
CA PRO A 58 40.55 8.26 10.33
C PRO A 58 40.42 8.90 11.72
N VAL A 59 40.26 10.23 11.74
CA VAL A 59 39.97 10.96 12.96
C VAL A 59 38.78 10.26 13.61
N LYS A 60 38.97 9.75 14.83
CA LYS A 60 37.85 9.24 15.64
C LYS A 60 36.78 10.33 15.63
N PRO A 61 35.52 10.02 15.28
CA PRO A 61 34.46 11.02 15.29
C PRO A 61 34.46 11.71 16.65
N ASP A 62 34.45 13.03 16.65
CA ASP A 62 34.29 13.83 17.85
C ASP A 62 33.01 13.33 18.57
N PRO A 63 33.09 12.87 19.84
CA PRO A 63 31.93 12.37 20.57
C PRO A 63 30.84 13.43 20.78
N THR A 64 31.09 14.69 20.43
CA THR A 64 30.12 15.79 20.46
C THR A 64 29.29 15.94 19.17
N GLN A 65 29.66 15.31 18.05
CA GLN A 65 28.88 15.40 16.81
C GLN A 65 27.66 14.45 16.86
N VAL A 66 26.47 15.04 16.83
CA VAL A 66 25.21 14.30 16.67
C VAL A 66 25.27 13.47 15.39
N LYS A 67 25.21 12.14 15.52
CA LYS A 67 25.24 11.21 14.38
C LYS A 67 24.06 11.50 13.44
N ARG A 68 24.33 11.70 12.16
CA ARG A 68 23.32 11.99 11.12
C ARG A 68 23.43 11.02 9.95
N SER A 69 22.30 10.71 9.32
CA SER A 69 22.28 9.89 8.11
C SER A 69 22.84 10.66 6.91
N LYS A 70 23.37 9.94 5.91
CA LYS A 70 23.89 10.54 4.66
C LYS A 70 22.88 11.48 3.98
N VAL A 71 21.58 11.15 4.03
CA VAL A 71 20.52 11.96 3.41
C VAL A 71 20.37 13.32 4.09
N GLU A 72 20.63 13.42 5.40
CA GLU A 72 20.65 14.72 6.08
C GLU A 72 21.79 15.60 5.57
N ILE A 73 22.96 15.01 5.31
CA ILE A 73 24.12 15.73 4.76
C ILE A 73 23.82 16.21 3.34
N PHE A 74 23.15 15.38 2.52
CA PHE A 74 22.74 15.79 1.18
C PHE A 74 21.70 16.93 1.21
N LYS A 75 20.70 16.87 2.10
CA LYS A 75 19.72 17.96 2.25
C LYS A 75 20.38 19.28 2.63
N GLU A 76 21.28 19.24 3.61
CA GLU A 76 22.00 20.42 4.10
C GLU A 76 22.76 21.17 3.01
N HIS A 77 23.52 20.44 2.19
CA HIS A 77 24.37 21.03 1.15
C HIS A 77 23.65 21.21 -0.18
N SER A 78 22.32 21.00 -0.23
CA SER A 78 21.57 21.02 -1.48
C SER A 78 21.07 22.39 -1.91
N ASN A 79 21.25 23.43 -1.10
CA ASN A 79 20.61 24.73 -1.32
C ASN A 79 19.09 24.58 -1.57
N PHE A 80 18.43 23.94 -0.60
CA PHE A 80 17.02 23.55 -0.68
C PHE A 80 16.72 22.73 -1.94
N LEU A 81 17.39 21.59 -2.05
CA LEU A 81 17.13 20.53 -3.04
C LEU A 81 17.58 20.82 -4.49
N ARG A 82 18.33 21.91 -4.72
CA ARG A 82 18.84 22.29 -6.06
C ARG A 82 20.12 21.56 -6.45
N TYR A 83 21.11 21.51 -5.57
CA TYR A 83 22.47 21.04 -5.84
C TYR A 83 22.75 19.68 -5.20
N PRO A 84 23.48 18.75 -5.84
CA PRO A 84 24.03 18.81 -7.20
C PRO A 84 23.02 18.38 -8.28
N LEU A 85 21.73 18.25 -7.95
CA LEU A 85 20.71 17.74 -8.88
C LEU A 85 20.66 18.54 -10.18
N LYS A 86 20.70 19.87 -10.11
CA LYS A 86 20.68 20.73 -11.29
C LYS A 86 21.83 20.42 -12.26
N GLU A 87 23.06 20.33 -11.76
CA GLU A 87 24.23 20.02 -12.57
C GLU A 87 24.16 18.60 -13.14
N GLU A 88 23.74 17.64 -12.32
CA GLU A 88 23.63 16.24 -12.73
C GLU A 88 22.58 16.02 -13.83
N LEU A 89 21.51 16.82 -13.87
CA LEU A 89 20.51 16.76 -14.94
C LEU A 89 21.05 17.23 -16.30
N GLU A 90 22.09 18.07 -16.30
CA GLU A 90 22.71 18.63 -17.51
C GLU A 90 23.83 17.72 -18.08
N THR A 91 24.26 16.70 -17.34
CA THR A 91 25.32 15.79 -17.83
C THR A 91 24.83 14.82 -18.90
N GLU A 92 25.75 14.36 -19.75
CA GLU A 92 25.47 13.34 -20.78
C GLU A 92 25.28 11.92 -20.21
N ALA A 93 25.57 11.71 -18.92
CA ALA A 93 25.40 10.42 -18.27
C ALA A 93 23.92 10.03 -18.21
N ALA A 94 23.58 8.79 -18.57
CA ALA A 94 22.19 8.30 -18.50
C ALA A 94 21.62 8.25 -17.07
N ASN A 95 22.50 8.19 -16.06
CA ASN A 95 22.18 8.21 -14.64
C ASN A 95 22.68 9.49 -13.96
N ILE A 96 22.25 9.68 -12.71
CA ILE A 96 22.69 10.76 -11.82
C ILE A 96 23.42 10.18 -10.60
N ASN A 97 24.26 10.96 -9.96
CA ASN A 97 25.02 10.53 -8.79
C ASN A 97 24.14 10.19 -7.55
N GLU A 98 24.75 9.64 -6.49
CA GLU A 98 24.02 9.22 -5.27
C GLU A 98 23.25 10.38 -4.61
N ALA A 99 23.85 11.57 -4.52
CA ALA A 99 23.23 12.73 -3.90
C ALA A 99 22.01 13.19 -4.71
N ALA A 100 22.18 13.40 -6.02
CA ALA A 100 21.09 13.75 -6.93
C ALA A 100 19.98 12.68 -6.95
N THR A 101 20.33 11.40 -6.85
CA THR A 101 19.36 10.30 -6.71
C THR A 101 18.50 10.43 -5.46
N GLN A 102 19.02 10.98 -4.35
CA GLN A 102 18.21 11.24 -3.16
C GLN A 102 17.38 12.53 -3.29
N LEU A 103 17.94 13.58 -3.89
CA LEU A 103 17.30 14.89 -4.03
C LEU A 103 16.16 14.90 -5.05
N ILE A 104 16.30 14.14 -6.14
CA ILE A 104 15.28 14.05 -7.19
C ILE A 104 13.95 13.46 -6.66
N LYS A 105 14.02 12.67 -5.57
CA LYS A 105 12.84 12.17 -4.86
C LYS A 105 11.99 13.30 -4.29
N PHE A 106 12.57 14.42 -3.88
CA PHE A 106 11.76 15.54 -3.39
C PHE A 106 10.97 16.23 -4.51
N HIS A 107 11.40 16.02 -5.77
CA HIS A 107 10.76 16.51 -6.98
C HIS A 107 9.82 15.47 -7.62
N GLY A 108 9.49 14.38 -6.89
CA GLY A 108 8.54 13.37 -7.33
C GLY A 108 9.07 12.30 -8.26
N SER A 109 10.37 12.30 -8.57
CA SER A 109 10.98 11.30 -9.44
C SER A 109 11.87 10.33 -8.67
N TYR A 110 11.91 9.09 -9.12
CA TYR A 110 12.96 8.12 -8.88
C TYR A 110 13.65 7.88 -10.22
N GLN A 111 14.95 7.56 -10.21
CA GLN A 111 15.72 7.20 -11.41
C GLN A 111 15.13 6.01 -12.22
N GLN A 112 14.06 5.39 -11.74
CA GLN A 112 13.30 4.33 -12.42
C GLN A 112 11.85 4.72 -12.75
N THR A 113 11.25 5.69 -12.04
CA THR A 113 9.79 5.96 -12.05
C THR A 113 9.47 7.39 -11.64
N ASN A 114 8.54 8.06 -12.30
CA ASN A 114 7.97 9.35 -11.86
C ASN A 114 6.64 9.15 -11.12
N ARG A 115 6.38 9.98 -10.11
CA ARG A 115 5.16 9.98 -9.32
C ARG A 115 4.61 11.40 -9.22
N ASP A 116 3.32 11.55 -9.45
CA ASP A 116 2.65 12.85 -9.33
C ASP A 116 2.04 13.02 -7.92
N GLU A 117 1.70 14.26 -7.59
CA GLU A 117 0.96 14.68 -6.40
C GLU A 117 -0.42 15.19 -6.83
N GLN A 118 -1.47 14.65 -6.21
CA GLN A 118 -2.88 14.94 -6.52
C GLN A 118 -3.71 14.83 -5.23
N PRO A 119 -3.81 15.91 -4.44
CA PRO A 119 -4.60 15.90 -3.21
C PRO A 119 -6.01 15.37 -3.49
N SER A 120 -6.52 14.52 -2.59
CA SER A 120 -7.83 13.89 -2.72
C SER A 120 -8.03 12.98 -3.95
N GLY A 121 -7.00 12.74 -4.78
CA GLY A 121 -7.11 11.97 -6.01
C GLY A 121 -7.88 12.67 -7.14
N LYS A 122 -8.16 13.97 -7.02
CA LYS A 122 -8.85 14.75 -8.05
C LYS A 122 -7.90 14.99 -9.21
N VAL A 123 -8.35 14.68 -10.42
CA VAL A 123 -7.55 14.87 -11.64
C VAL A 123 -8.39 15.68 -12.64
N PRO A 124 -7.99 16.92 -12.96
CA PRO A 124 -8.65 17.67 -14.03
C PRO A 124 -8.58 16.92 -15.36
N ASN A 125 -9.63 17.02 -16.18
CA ASN A 125 -9.69 16.34 -17.48
C ASN A 125 -8.46 16.62 -18.35
N ARG A 126 -8.03 17.89 -18.42
CA ARG A 126 -6.82 18.30 -19.16
C ARG A 126 -5.57 17.56 -18.68
N LEU A 127 -5.40 17.42 -17.37
CA LEU A 127 -4.24 16.75 -16.82
C LEU A 127 -4.27 15.25 -17.11
N TYR A 128 -5.44 14.61 -17.03
CA TYR A 128 -5.57 13.19 -17.39
C TYR A 128 -5.09 12.92 -18.82
N LEU A 129 -5.57 13.72 -19.80
CA LEU A 129 -5.19 13.57 -21.20
C LEU A 129 -3.68 13.76 -21.41
N VAL A 130 -3.10 14.78 -20.75
CA VAL A 130 -1.65 15.02 -20.81
C VAL A 130 -0.86 13.86 -20.20
N MET A 131 -1.32 13.30 -19.08
CA MET A 131 -0.66 12.15 -18.46
C MET A 131 -0.72 10.91 -19.37
N ASP A 132 -1.83 10.71 -20.08
CA ASP A 132 -2.03 9.63 -21.05
C ASP A 132 -1.04 9.76 -22.22
N ASP A 133 -0.99 10.93 -22.85
CA ASP A 133 -0.06 11.23 -23.95
C ASP A 133 1.40 11.06 -23.52
N LEU A 134 1.77 11.56 -22.33
CA LEU A 134 3.13 11.43 -21.80
C LEU A 134 3.50 9.96 -21.53
N ALA A 135 2.53 9.11 -21.18
CA ALA A 135 2.77 7.70 -20.91
C ALA A 135 3.15 6.94 -22.18
N ASP A 136 2.50 7.27 -23.30
CA ASP A 136 2.75 6.70 -24.61
C ASP A 136 4.01 7.26 -25.27
N GLU A 137 4.24 8.58 -25.19
CA GLU A 137 5.35 9.23 -25.90
C GLU A 137 6.69 9.06 -25.17
N PHE A 138 6.71 9.21 -23.85
CA PHE A 138 7.96 9.25 -23.07
C PHE A 138 8.10 8.10 -22.07
N GLY A 139 7.01 7.40 -21.77
CA GLY A 139 6.98 6.29 -20.82
C GLY A 139 7.08 4.92 -21.49
N ILE A 140 6.40 3.95 -20.88
CA ILE A 140 6.28 2.57 -21.37
C ILE A 140 4.84 2.24 -21.81
N GLY A 141 4.04 3.26 -22.15
CA GLY A 141 2.65 3.13 -22.58
C GLY A 141 1.68 2.74 -21.47
N THR A 142 1.97 3.09 -20.21
CA THR A 142 1.10 2.77 -19.07
C THR A 142 1.06 3.87 -18.02
N LEU A 143 -0.13 4.13 -17.48
CA LEU A 143 -0.36 4.91 -16.27
C LEU A 143 -0.70 4.00 -15.09
N ARG A 144 0.00 4.18 -13.97
CA ARG A 144 -0.22 3.39 -12.76
C ARG A 144 -0.91 4.22 -11.68
N LEU A 145 -2.20 3.97 -11.46
CA LEU A 145 -2.93 4.47 -10.27
C LEU A 145 -2.30 3.91 -9.00
N THR A 146 -2.20 4.68 -7.91
CA THR A 146 -1.55 4.22 -6.66
C THR A 146 -2.49 4.09 -5.48
N THR A 147 -2.07 3.34 -4.45
CA THR A 147 -2.74 3.25 -3.14
C THR A 147 -2.79 4.58 -2.37
N ARG A 148 -2.23 5.65 -2.93
CA ARG A 148 -2.32 7.00 -2.38
C ARG A 148 -2.97 8.00 -3.34
N GLN A 149 -3.82 7.52 -4.25
CA GLN A 149 -4.62 8.37 -5.13
C GLN A 149 -3.77 9.28 -6.03
N THR A 150 -2.68 8.75 -6.59
CA THR A 150 -1.82 9.45 -7.56
C THR A 150 -1.56 8.59 -8.79
N PHE A 151 -0.98 9.17 -9.84
CA PHE A 151 -0.36 8.42 -10.93
C PHE A 151 1.12 8.14 -10.69
N GLN A 152 1.64 7.12 -11.38
CA GLN A 152 3.06 6.93 -11.64
C GLN A 152 3.26 6.64 -13.13
N LEU A 153 4.28 7.26 -13.69
CA LEU A 153 4.71 7.09 -15.07
C LEU A 153 6.10 6.45 -15.07
N HIS A 154 6.24 5.32 -15.75
CA HIS A 154 7.42 4.46 -15.67
C HIS A 154 8.25 4.55 -16.95
N GLY A 155 9.57 4.37 -16.81
CA GLY A 155 10.49 4.23 -17.95
C GLY A 155 10.87 5.53 -18.69
N ILE A 156 10.64 6.68 -18.07
CA ILE A 156 11.08 7.97 -18.61
C ILE A 156 12.61 8.05 -18.55
N THR A 157 13.23 8.33 -19.70
CA THR A 157 14.67 8.53 -19.78
C THR A 157 15.08 9.86 -19.14
N LYS A 158 16.31 9.94 -18.61
CA LYS A 158 16.84 11.17 -17.99
C LYS A 158 16.70 12.39 -18.91
N PHE A 159 17.02 12.24 -20.19
CA PHE A 159 16.99 13.33 -21.18
C PHE A 159 15.59 13.90 -21.41
N ASN A 160 14.55 13.07 -21.27
CA ASN A 160 13.16 13.50 -21.42
C ASN A 160 12.55 13.98 -20.10
N LEU A 161 13.24 13.82 -18.97
CA LEU A 161 12.67 14.05 -17.65
C LEU A 161 12.22 15.51 -17.44
N LYS A 162 13.03 16.47 -17.89
CA LYS A 162 12.69 17.90 -17.80
C LYS A 162 11.48 18.26 -18.66
N THR A 163 11.41 17.72 -19.87
CA THR A 163 10.26 17.88 -20.77
C THR A 163 9.00 17.35 -20.10
N VAL A 164 9.02 16.12 -19.59
CA VAL A 164 7.85 15.48 -18.95
C VAL A 164 7.39 16.29 -17.73
N LEU A 165 8.28 16.60 -16.79
CA LEU A 165 7.88 17.34 -15.58
C LEU A 165 7.43 18.77 -15.91
N GLY A 166 8.11 19.45 -16.83
CA GLY A 166 7.71 20.78 -17.29
C GLY A 166 6.32 20.77 -17.96
N THR A 167 6.00 19.72 -18.73
CA THR A 167 4.66 19.54 -19.32
C THR A 167 3.60 19.30 -18.26
N ILE A 168 3.86 18.47 -17.24
CA ILE A 168 2.94 18.24 -16.12
C ILE A 168 2.63 19.56 -15.40
N ILE A 169 3.68 20.32 -15.07
CA ILE A 169 3.58 21.60 -14.35
C ILE A 169 2.72 22.62 -15.12
N ARG A 170 2.92 22.73 -16.44
CA ARG A 170 2.15 23.67 -17.29
C ARG A 170 0.70 23.24 -17.54
N ASN A 171 0.32 22.02 -17.15
CA ASN A 171 -1.01 21.46 -17.39
C ASN A 171 -1.75 21.13 -16.08
N MET A 172 -1.60 21.97 -15.05
CA MET A 172 -2.32 21.88 -13.77
C MET A 172 -1.93 20.68 -12.89
N GLY A 173 -0.79 20.03 -13.19
CA GLY A 173 -0.24 18.96 -12.37
C GLY A 173 0.94 19.42 -11.50
N SER A 174 1.30 18.59 -10.53
CA SER A 174 2.51 18.74 -9.73
C SER A 174 3.09 17.36 -9.42
N THR A 175 4.42 17.27 -9.34
CA THR A 175 5.13 16.11 -8.80
C THR A 175 5.91 16.46 -7.53
N LEU A 176 5.89 17.74 -7.13
CA LEU A 176 6.54 18.21 -5.91
C LEU A 176 6.06 17.38 -4.71
N GLY A 177 6.94 16.98 -3.79
CA GLY A 177 6.51 16.28 -2.56
C GLY A 177 5.94 14.86 -2.75
N ALA A 178 5.72 14.38 -3.99
CA ALA A 178 5.20 13.04 -4.22
C ALA A 178 6.11 11.95 -3.61
N CYS A 179 7.42 12.22 -3.53
CA CYS A 179 8.42 11.39 -2.86
C CYS A 179 9.22 12.17 -1.79
N GLY A 180 10.49 11.81 -1.52
CA GLY A 180 11.32 12.53 -0.55
C GLY A 180 10.94 12.35 0.93
N ASP A 181 11.60 13.13 1.78
CA ASP A 181 11.32 13.29 3.22
C ASP A 181 10.43 14.51 3.47
N LEU A 182 9.26 14.44 2.85
CA LEU A 182 8.20 15.46 2.83
C LEU A 182 6.86 14.83 3.23
N ASN A 183 5.85 15.69 3.42
CA ASN A 183 4.47 15.26 3.32
C ASN A 183 4.24 14.60 1.95
N ARG A 184 3.53 13.48 1.94
CA ARG A 184 3.09 12.78 0.73
C ARG A 184 1.67 13.23 0.40
N ASN A 185 1.20 12.82 -0.78
CA ASN A 185 -0.18 13.02 -1.19
C ASN A 185 -1.18 12.77 -0.05
N VAL A 186 -2.02 13.76 0.22
CA VAL A 186 -3.02 13.73 1.29
C VAL A 186 -4.25 13.04 0.76
N LEU A 187 -4.67 11.97 1.45
CA LEU A 187 -5.83 11.19 1.01
C LEU A 187 -7.14 11.85 1.43
N ALA A 188 -8.18 11.66 0.64
CA ALA A 188 -9.55 12.01 0.97
C ALA A 188 -10.53 10.98 0.36
N PRO A 189 -11.81 10.96 0.75
CA PRO A 189 -12.82 10.17 0.05
C PRO A 189 -12.84 10.53 -1.44
N ALA A 190 -12.65 9.52 -2.30
CA ALA A 190 -12.51 9.74 -3.75
C ALA A 190 -13.85 10.01 -4.46
N ALA A 191 -14.96 9.62 -3.85
CA ALA A 191 -16.27 9.79 -4.43
C ALA A 191 -16.65 11.29 -4.51
N PRO A 192 -17.11 11.79 -5.67
CA PRO A 192 -17.54 13.18 -5.84
C PRO A 192 -18.97 13.37 -5.28
N LEU A 193 -19.14 13.13 -3.98
CA LEU A 193 -20.43 13.30 -3.30
C LEU A 193 -20.61 14.76 -2.88
N MET A 194 -21.78 15.32 -3.17
CA MET A 194 -22.18 16.69 -2.81
C MET A 194 -22.60 16.85 -1.35
N ARG A 195 -22.22 15.89 -0.51
CA ARG A 195 -22.48 15.89 0.92
C ARG A 195 -21.49 16.84 1.60
N LYS A 196 -21.98 17.71 2.48
CA LYS A 196 -21.18 18.77 3.11
C LYS A 196 -19.89 18.25 3.76
N ASP A 197 -19.98 17.12 4.46
CA ASP A 197 -18.85 16.49 5.13
C ASP A 197 -17.82 15.89 4.15
N TYR A 198 -18.25 15.30 3.04
CA TYR A 198 -17.35 14.81 1.98
C TYR A 198 -16.61 15.96 1.30
N LEU A 199 -17.33 17.03 0.92
CA LEU A 199 -16.73 18.22 0.34
C LEU A 199 -15.73 18.86 1.30
N PHE A 200 -16.11 18.99 2.57
CA PHE A 200 -15.23 19.55 3.61
C PHE A 200 -14.01 18.67 3.89
N ALA A 201 -14.14 17.34 3.85
CA ALA A 201 -13.01 16.42 3.99
C ALA A 201 -12.00 16.58 2.83
N GLN A 202 -12.49 16.70 1.60
CA GLN A 202 -11.65 16.93 0.43
C GLN A 202 -10.99 18.31 0.45
N GLU A 203 -11.74 19.37 0.74
CA GLU A 203 -11.20 20.73 0.90
C GLU A 203 -10.12 20.78 2.00
N THR A 204 -10.36 20.11 3.12
CA THR A 204 -9.38 20.02 4.21
C THR A 204 -8.11 19.28 3.76
N ALA A 205 -8.24 18.20 2.99
CA ALA A 205 -7.10 17.48 2.44
C ALA A 205 -6.28 18.37 1.47
N ASP A 206 -6.97 19.12 0.61
CA ASP A 206 -6.36 20.06 -0.33
C ASP A 206 -5.63 21.19 0.44
N ASN A 207 -6.26 21.74 1.49
CA ASN A 207 -5.68 22.77 2.36
C ASN A 207 -4.45 22.27 3.14
N ILE A 208 -4.48 21.03 3.65
CA ILE A 208 -3.32 20.41 4.31
C ILE A 208 -2.18 20.17 3.32
N ALA A 209 -2.48 19.74 2.10
CA ALA A 209 -1.48 19.55 1.06
C ALA A 209 -0.78 20.88 0.73
N MET A 210 -1.55 21.94 0.51
CA MET A 210 -1.02 23.28 0.26
C MET A 210 -0.20 23.80 1.45
N LEU A 211 -0.70 23.68 2.69
CA LEU A 211 0.02 24.07 3.91
C LEU A 211 1.43 23.46 3.96
N LEU A 212 1.54 22.19 3.57
CA LEU A 212 2.77 21.38 3.66
C LEU A 212 3.51 21.27 2.31
N SER A 213 3.19 22.08 1.31
CA SER A 213 3.98 22.16 0.08
C SER A 213 5.30 22.90 0.34
N PRO A 214 6.46 22.41 -0.15
CA PRO A 214 7.74 23.12 -0.09
C PRO A 214 7.65 24.53 -0.70
N GLN A 215 8.27 25.52 -0.04
CA GLN A 215 8.16 26.95 -0.40
C GLN A 215 9.44 27.53 -1.00
N SER A 216 10.55 26.77 -1.02
CA SER A 216 11.86 27.27 -1.47
C SER A 216 11.95 27.63 -2.94
N GLY A 217 10.98 27.25 -3.78
CA GLY A 217 10.97 27.50 -5.22
C GLY A 217 11.85 26.57 -6.06
N SER A 218 12.59 25.64 -5.44
CA SER A 218 13.54 24.76 -6.13
C SER A 218 12.90 23.95 -7.26
N TYR A 219 11.62 23.59 -7.09
CA TYR A 219 10.87 22.81 -8.05
C TYR A 219 10.70 23.54 -9.39
N TYR A 220 10.28 24.80 -9.36
CA TYR A 220 10.12 25.59 -10.57
C TYR A 220 11.47 25.99 -11.18
N ASP A 221 12.47 26.27 -10.35
CA ASP A 221 13.82 26.59 -10.81
C ASP A 221 14.45 25.46 -11.66
N ILE A 222 14.15 24.19 -11.34
CA ILE A 222 14.73 23.03 -12.03
C ILE A 222 13.92 22.67 -13.28
N TRP A 223 12.59 22.61 -13.16
CA TRP A 223 11.76 21.96 -14.20
C TRP A 223 11.16 22.92 -15.22
N VAL A 224 11.02 24.20 -14.85
CA VAL A 224 10.43 25.25 -15.72
C VAL A 224 11.26 26.53 -15.68
N ASP A 225 12.55 26.43 -15.34
CA ASP A 225 13.51 27.54 -15.38
C ASP A 225 13.08 28.80 -14.60
N GLY A 226 12.38 28.57 -13.47
CA GLY A 226 11.89 29.64 -12.58
C GLY A 226 10.56 30.25 -13.00
N GLU A 227 9.94 29.79 -14.09
CA GLU A 227 8.58 30.17 -14.49
C GLU A 227 7.59 29.81 -13.38
N LYS A 228 7.07 30.81 -12.67
CA LYS A 228 6.10 30.60 -11.60
C LYS A 228 4.71 30.35 -12.20
N ILE A 229 4.28 29.10 -12.15
CA ILE A 229 2.90 28.73 -12.45
C ILE A 229 2.08 28.96 -11.18
N MET A 230 1.38 30.09 -11.10
CA MET A 230 0.62 30.47 -9.91
C MET A 230 -0.65 29.62 -9.75
N SER A 231 -0.80 28.98 -8.59
CA SER A 231 -2.09 28.54 -8.06
C SER A 231 -2.57 29.52 -6.98
N ALA A 232 -3.88 29.75 -6.90
CA ALA A 232 -4.46 30.53 -5.83
C ALA A 232 -4.43 29.71 -4.53
N GLU A 233 -3.74 30.20 -3.50
CA GLU A 233 -3.76 29.60 -2.17
C GLU A 233 -4.83 30.27 -1.29
N PRO A 234 -5.64 29.50 -0.53
CA PRO A 234 -6.61 30.07 0.39
C PRO A 234 -5.96 30.93 1.50
N PRO A 235 -6.55 32.07 1.89
CA PRO A 235 -5.99 32.96 2.91
C PRO A 235 -5.73 32.28 4.26
N GLU A 236 -6.58 31.33 4.66
CA GLU A 236 -6.43 30.57 5.90
C GLU A 236 -5.21 29.65 5.87
N VAL A 237 -4.86 29.08 4.71
CA VAL A 237 -3.65 28.26 4.53
C VAL A 237 -2.42 29.14 4.68
N VAL A 238 -2.40 30.30 4.01
CA VAL A 238 -1.30 31.27 4.11
C VAL A 238 -1.14 31.76 5.55
N LYS A 239 -2.24 32.09 6.22
CA LYS A 239 -2.26 32.53 7.62
C LYS A 239 -1.70 31.44 8.55
N ALA A 240 -2.17 30.20 8.43
CA ALA A 240 -1.69 29.09 9.25
C ALA A 240 -0.22 28.74 8.96
N ARG A 241 0.21 28.82 7.69
CA ARG A 241 1.61 28.60 7.31
C ARG A 241 2.52 29.63 7.93
N ASN A 242 2.14 30.91 7.89
CA ASN A 242 2.96 32.02 8.36
C ASN A 242 2.88 32.25 9.87
N ASP A 243 1.86 31.72 10.55
CA ASP A 243 1.78 31.80 12.01
C ASP A 243 3.02 31.21 12.68
N ASN A 244 3.64 31.97 13.58
CA ASN A 244 4.77 31.52 14.37
C ASN A 244 4.56 31.80 15.87
N SER A 245 3.31 31.94 16.30
CA SER A 245 2.96 32.31 17.67
C SER A 245 3.56 31.35 18.71
N ASN A 246 3.76 30.08 18.33
CA ASN A 246 4.28 29.02 19.19
C ASN A 246 5.65 28.47 18.73
N GLY A 247 6.44 29.25 18.00
CA GLY A 247 7.78 28.83 17.57
C GLY A 247 7.80 27.65 16.58
N THR A 248 6.77 27.55 15.74
CA THR A 248 6.63 26.46 14.75
C THR A 248 7.47 26.67 13.50
N ASN A 249 7.91 27.89 13.21
CA ASN A 249 8.54 28.26 11.95
C ASN A 249 10.01 28.70 12.11
N PHE A 250 10.71 28.67 10.98
CA PHE A 250 11.98 29.36 10.75
C PHE A 250 11.71 30.65 9.96
N PRO A 251 11.60 31.84 10.59
CA PRO A 251 11.12 33.06 9.94
C PRO A 251 11.91 33.50 8.71
N ASP A 252 13.23 33.29 8.72
CA ASP A 252 14.12 33.72 7.64
C ASP A 252 14.49 32.57 6.68
N SER A 253 13.85 31.41 6.81
CA SER A 253 14.11 30.27 5.93
C SER A 253 13.25 30.33 4.67
N PRO A 254 13.80 30.01 3.49
CA PRO A 254 13.01 29.70 2.29
C PRO A 254 11.99 28.57 2.52
N GLU A 255 12.19 27.76 3.56
CA GLU A 255 11.26 26.72 3.99
C GLU A 255 10.78 27.02 5.43
N PRO A 256 9.71 27.82 5.61
CA PRO A 256 9.32 28.29 6.93
C PRO A 256 8.89 27.15 7.86
N ILE A 257 8.25 26.10 7.34
CA ILE A 257 7.86 24.90 8.11
C ILE A 257 8.96 23.84 8.05
N TYR A 258 9.50 23.54 6.88
CA TYR A 258 10.43 22.40 6.74
C TYR A 258 11.84 22.70 7.24
N GLY A 259 12.30 23.94 7.13
CA GLY A 259 13.69 24.33 7.33
C GLY A 259 14.64 23.61 6.37
N THR A 260 15.94 23.85 6.55
CA THR A 260 17.01 23.28 5.70
C THR A 260 16.99 21.75 5.64
N GLN A 261 16.60 21.09 6.73
CA GLN A 261 16.67 19.63 6.86
C GLN A 261 15.37 18.92 6.48
N PHE A 262 14.29 19.63 6.11
CA PHE A 262 12.97 19.04 5.89
C PHE A 262 12.57 18.07 7.03
N LEU A 263 11.74 17.07 6.75
CA LEU A 263 11.41 16.05 7.76
C LEU A 263 12.49 14.97 7.85
N PRO A 264 12.55 14.21 8.96
CA PRO A 264 13.45 13.06 9.07
C PRO A 264 13.12 11.93 8.07
N ARG A 265 11.84 11.83 7.67
CA ARG A 265 11.33 10.81 6.74
C ARG A 265 10.00 11.24 6.13
N LYS A 266 9.53 10.51 5.12
CA LYS A 266 8.18 10.65 4.54
C LYS A 266 7.10 10.73 5.62
N PHE A 267 6.14 11.62 5.41
CA PHE A 267 4.99 11.86 6.28
C PHE A 267 3.69 11.66 5.48
N LYS A 268 2.72 10.92 6.02
CA LYS A 268 1.49 10.53 5.33
C LYS A 268 0.28 11.04 6.11
N ILE A 269 -0.64 11.71 5.43
CA ILE A 269 -1.89 12.18 6.01
C ILE A 269 -3.06 11.59 5.22
N ALA A 270 -4.15 11.26 5.91
CA ALA A 270 -5.44 10.94 5.30
C ALA A 270 -6.55 11.69 6.03
N VAL A 271 -7.50 12.22 5.27
CA VAL A 271 -8.73 12.85 5.74
C VAL A 271 -9.89 11.97 5.32
N THR A 272 -10.92 11.84 6.14
CA THR A 272 -12.14 11.12 5.80
C THR A 272 -13.33 11.61 6.61
N VAL A 273 -14.49 11.01 6.36
CA VAL A 273 -15.72 11.20 7.13
C VAL A 273 -16.03 9.96 7.96
N PRO A 274 -16.87 10.06 9.01
CA PRO A 274 -17.28 8.91 9.80
C PRO A 274 -17.86 7.81 8.90
N THR A 275 -17.67 6.55 9.28
CA THR A 275 -17.98 5.32 8.51
C THR A 275 -17.08 5.03 7.31
N ASP A 276 -16.49 6.02 6.66
CA ASP A 276 -15.77 5.81 5.41
C ASP A 276 -14.27 5.54 5.61
N ASN A 277 -13.84 4.29 5.45
CA ASN A 277 -12.44 3.90 5.54
C ASN A 277 -11.80 3.56 4.19
N SER A 278 -12.27 4.14 3.08
CA SER A 278 -11.62 3.97 1.76
C SER A 278 -10.14 4.38 1.76
N VAL A 279 -9.76 5.29 2.66
CA VAL A 279 -8.40 5.85 2.79
C VAL A 279 -7.45 5.03 3.67
N ASP A 280 -7.93 3.92 4.25
CA ASP A 280 -7.19 3.08 5.20
C ASP A 280 -6.57 3.94 6.33
N ILE A 281 -7.43 4.68 7.05
CA ILE A 281 -7.07 5.85 7.87
C ILE A 281 -5.98 5.53 8.90
N LEU A 282 -6.10 4.38 9.56
CA LEU A 282 -5.18 3.94 10.60
C LEU A 282 -3.78 3.65 10.07
N THR A 283 -3.55 3.76 8.75
CA THR A 283 -2.25 3.54 8.14
C THR A 283 -1.35 4.78 7.97
N ASN A 284 -1.86 5.95 8.33
CA ASN A 284 -1.22 7.23 8.04
C ASN A 284 -0.50 7.77 9.28
N ASP A 285 0.52 8.63 9.10
CA ASP A 285 1.14 9.32 10.24
C ASP A 285 0.10 10.17 10.97
N VAL A 286 -0.86 10.77 10.22
CA VAL A 286 -2.04 11.44 10.75
C VAL A 286 -3.30 10.97 10.02
N GLY A 287 -4.32 10.61 10.79
CA GLY A 287 -5.67 10.39 10.31
C GLY A 287 -6.59 11.49 10.82
N VAL A 288 -7.35 12.11 9.92
CA VAL A 288 -8.25 13.22 10.23
C VAL A 288 -9.67 12.77 9.89
N VAL A 289 -10.60 12.85 10.84
CA VAL A 289 -11.99 12.46 10.63
C VAL A 289 -12.88 13.65 10.87
N VAL A 290 -13.64 14.08 9.86
CA VAL A 290 -14.65 15.14 9.99
C VAL A 290 -15.67 14.71 11.05
N VAL A 291 -16.02 15.61 11.94
CA VAL A 291 -17.13 15.43 12.88
C VAL A 291 -18.14 16.53 12.60
N SER A 292 -19.37 16.10 12.33
CA SER A 292 -20.50 16.99 12.06
C SER A 292 -21.48 17.00 13.24
N ASP A 293 -22.32 18.01 13.29
CA ASP A 293 -23.50 18.03 14.17
C ASP A 293 -24.64 17.16 13.63
N ALA A 294 -25.79 17.19 14.32
CA ALA A 294 -26.97 16.42 13.95
C ALA A 294 -27.57 16.83 12.60
N ASP A 295 -27.33 18.06 12.14
CA ASP A 295 -27.79 18.58 10.85
C ASP A 295 -26.80 18.27 9.71
N GLY A 296 -25.69 17.59 10.01
CA GLY A 296 -24.65 17.23 9.07
C GLY A 296 -23.68 18.36 8.76
N GLU A 297 -23.69 19.46 9.52
CA GLU A 297 -22.76 20.57 9.35
C GLU A 297 -21.42 20.25 10.04
N PRO A 298 -20.28 20.35 9.32
CA PRO A 298 -18.96 20.09 9.92
C PRO A 298 -18.63 21.06 11.07
N GLN A 299 -18.25 20.51 12.22
CA GLN A 299 -17.90 21.24 13.44
C GLN A 299 -16.41 21.17 13.78
N GLY A 300 -15.73 20.12 13.33
CA GLY A 300 -14.30 19.94 13.57
C GLY A 300 -13.83 18.55 13.23
N PHE A 301 -12.76 18.11 13.90
CA PHE A 301 -12.06 16.90 13.52
C PHE A 301 -11.59 16.08 14.71
N ASN A 302 -11.84 14.78 14.63
CA ASN A 302 -11.11 13.79 15.41
C ASN A 302 -9.76 13.52 14.73
N ILE A 303 -8.69 13.42 15.52
CA ILE A 303 -7.34 13.18 15.03
C ILE A 303 -6.81 11.88 15.60
N TYR A 304 -6.38 11.01 14.70
CA TYR A 304 -5.51 9.88 14.98
C TYR A 304 -4.07 10.25 14.66
N VAL A 305 -3.13 9.77 15.46
CA VAL A 305 -1.70 9.81 15.12
C VAL A 305 -1.11 8.42 15.11
N ARG A 306 -0.19 8.21 14.15
CA ARG A 306 0.69 7.06 13.93
C ARG A 306 0.16 5.87 13.13
N TRP A 307 0.71 5.70 11.92
CA TRP A 307 1.19 4.42 11.38
C TRP A 307 2.14 4.58 10.18
N GLY A 308 2.93 3.52 9.90
CA GLY A 308 3.57 3.32 8.60
C GLY A 308 4.15 1.92 8.41
N ASP A 309 3.78 1.26 7.31
CA ASP A 309 3.92 -0.19 6.99
C ASP A 309 5.33 -0.81 6.94
N GLY A 310 6.38 0.00 7.08
CA GLY A 310 7.75 -0.48 6.93
C GLY A 310 8.23 -1.30 8.13
N LYS A 311 8.59 -2.56 7.87
CA LYS A 311 9.36 -3.45 8.76
C LYS A 311 10.63 -3.89 8.04
N ASN A 312 11.69 -4.16 8.80
CA ASN A 312 12.76 -5.01 8.35
C ASN A 312 12.58 -6.38 9.04
N PRO A 313 12.39 -7.47 8.29
CA PRO A 313 12.10 -8.79 8.85
C PRO A 313 13.21 -9.36 9.73
N GLN A 314 14.45 -8.87 9.57
CA GLN A 314 15.61 -9.27 10.36
C GLN A 314 15.75 -8.47 11.66
N MET A 315 14.89 -7.46 11.88
CA MET A 315 14.96 -6.58 13.06
C MET A 315 13.58 -6.46 13.72
N GLU A 316 13.40 -7.15 14.85
CA GLU A 316 12.19 -7.09 15.66
C GLU A 316 11.83 -5.66 16.10
N ALA A 317 12.84 -4.80 16.30
CA ALA A 317 12.67 -3.39 16.66
C ALA A 317 11.96 -2.55 15.58
N THR A 318 11.78 -3.08 14.37
CA THR A 318 10.94 -2.46 13.34
C THR A 318 9.62 -3.23 13.24
N PHE A 319 8.51 -2.53 13.47
CA PHE A 319 7.21 -3.19 13.62
C PHE A 319 6.06 -2.34 13.08
N PRO A 320 4.93 -3.02 12.80
CA PRO A 320 3.67 -2.37 12.54
C PRO A 320 2.78 -1.99 13.71
N ARG A 321 1.95 -0.94 13.54
CA ARG A 321 1.16 -0.32 14.61
C ARG A 321 0.06 0.63 14.14
N LEU A 322 -1.18 0.39 14.56
CA LEU A 322 -2.31 1.27 14.26
C LEU A 322 -2.23 2.65 14.94
N GLY A 323 -3.03 3.59 14.41
CA GLY A 323 -3.20 4.95 14.94
C GLY A 323 -3.80 4.99 16.34
N ASP A 324 -3.22 5.80 17.21
CA ASP A 324 -3.81 6.15 18.50
C ASP A 324 -4.70 7.38 18.37
N GLN A 325 -5.72 7.45 19.21
CA GLN A 325 -6.56 8.64 19.35
C GLN A 325 -5.75 9.77 20.00
N LEU A 326 -5.53 10.86 19.26
CA LEU A 326 -4.88 12.05 19.81
C LEU A 326 -5.90 12.91 20.57
N GLY A 327 -7.03 13.21 19.94
CA GLY A 327 -8.09 14.05 20.50
C GLY A 327 -8.93 14.70 19.40
N TYR A 328 -9.71 15.71 19.77
CA TYR A 328 -10.56 16.50 18.88
C TYR A 328 -10.07 17.96 18.79
N VAL A 329 -10.27 18.59 17.63
CA VAL A 329 -10.09 20.04 17.42
C VAL A 329 -11.28 20.68 16.68
N PRO A 330 -11.64 21.92 17.00
CA PRO A 330 -12.57 22.72 16.19
C PRO A 330 -12.08 22.88 14.74
N LYS A 331 -13.00 23.09 13.80
CA LYS A 331 -12.68 23.11 12.36
C LYS A 331 -11.67 24.18 11.96
N GLU A 332 -11.70 25.34 12.60
CA GLU A 332 -10.79 26.46 12.38
C GLU A 332 -9.34 26.17 12.80
N ASP A 333 -9.14 25.18 13.68
CA ASP A 333 -7.85 24.89 14.30
C ASP A 333 -7.08 23.78 13.56
N ILE A 334 -7.67 23.13 12.56
CA ILE A 334 -7.12 21.93 11.91
C ILE A 334 -5.72 22.15 11.32
N LEU A 335 -5.49 23.26 10.62
CA LEU A 335 -4.20 23.54 9.99
C LEU A 335 -3.09 23.78 11.03
N TYR A 336 -3.44 24.43 12.14
CA TYR A 336 -2.53 24.68 13.26
C TYR A 336 -2.18 23.38 13.99
N ALA A 337 -3.17 22.52 14.23
CA ALA A 337 -2.95 21.21 14.85
C ALA A 337 -2.08 20.31 13.97
N ILE A 338 -2.34 20.24 12.67
CA ILE A 338 -1.53 19.46 11.71
C ILE A 338 -0.09 19.98 11.69
N LYS A 339 0.09 21.29 11.58
CA LYS A 339 1.42 21.91 11.63
C LYS A 339 2.16 21.57 12.92
N ALA A 340 1.50 21.64 14.07
CA ALA A 340 2.07 21.28 15.36
C ALA A 340 2.55 19.82 15.43
N ILE A 341 1.78 18.88 14.86
CA ILE A 341 2.16 17.46 14.75
C ILE A 341 3.39 17.31 13.85
N VAL A 342 3.39 17.96 12.68
CA VAL A 342 4.51 17.93 11.73
C VAL A 342 5.78 18.52 12.35
N VAL A 343 5.68 19.64 13.06
CA VAL A 343 6.79 20.28 13.78
C VAL A 343 7.32 19.36 14.87
N THR A 344 6.45 18.71 15.64
CA THR A 344 6.87 17.73 16.66
C THR A 344 7.71 16.62 16.04
N GLN A 345 7.28 16.09 14.89
CA GLN A 345 8.06 15.10 14.13
C GLN A 345 9.35 15.68 13.54
N ARG A 346 9.34 16.94 13.06
CA ARG A 346 10.51 17.62 12.50
C ARG A 346 11.62 17.78 13.53
N GLU A 347 11.25 18.19 14.75
CA GLU A 347 12.18 18.49 15.85
C GLU A 347 12.67 17.25 16.58
N HIS A 348 11.79 16.25 16.79
CA HIS A 348 12.08 15.13 17.68
C HIS A 348 12.25 13.79 16.97
N GLY A 349 11.91 13.69 15.69
CA GLY A 349 12.10 12.47 14.93
C GLY A 349 13.59 12.18 14.69
N ARG A 350 14.00 10.92 14.87
CA ARG A 350 15.39 10.47 14.71
C ARG A 350 15.93 10.74 13.30
N ARG A 351 17.14 11.30 13.20
CA ARG A 351 17.84 11.62 11.94
C ARG A 351 19.16 10.85 11.76
N ASP A 352 19.52 10.03 12.75
CA ASP A 352 20.73 9.20 12.78
C ASP A 352 20.53 7.89 11.98
N ASP A 353 19.39 7.23 12.17
CA ASP A 353 19.04 5.97 11.50
C ASP A 353 17.63 6.03 10.89
N ARG A 354 17.61 6.06 9.56
CA ARG A 354 16.40 6.20 8.73
C ARG A 354 15.36 5.10 8.96
N ARG A 355 15.76 3.94 9.49
CA ARG A 355 14.86 2.83 9.82
C ARG A 355 13.92 3.18 10.98
N TYR A 356 14.38 4.06 11.87
CA TYR A 356 13.67 4.50 13.07
C TYR A 356 13.15 5.95 12.98
N SER A 357 13.23 6.58 11.80
CA SER A 357 12.91 8.00 11.62
C SER A 357 11.43 8.33 11.45
N ARG A 358 10.55 7.34 11.23
CA ARG A 358 9.10 7.61 11.11
C ARG A 358 8.53 7.97 12.47
N MET A 359 7.53 8.87 12.49
CA MET A 359 6.85 9.35 13.70
C MET A 359 6.33 8.22 14.58
N LYS A 360 6.11 7.05 13.97
CA LYS A 360 5.81 5.85 14.72
C LYS A 360 6.81 5.60 15.86
N TYR A 361 8.10 5.53 15.60
CA TYR A 361 9.05 5.18 16.66
C TYR A 361 9.09 6.23 17.78
N LEU A 362 8.98 7.52 17.44
CA LEU A 362 8.91 8.61 18.40
C LEU A 362 7.77 8.42 19.42
N ILE A 363 6.55 8.15 18.95
CA ILE A 363 5.40 7.92 19.85
C ILE A 363 5.57 6.62 20.64
N SER A 364 6.32 5.64 20.12
CA SER A 364 6.57 4.38 20.84
C SER A 364 7.44 4.61 22.05
N ASP A 365 8.48 5.41 21.83
CA ASP A 365 9.48 5.70 22.84
C ASP A 365 8.91 6.67 23.88
N TRP A 366 8.00 7.56 23.49
CA TRP A 366 7.44 8.59 24.36
C TRP A 366 6.13 8.21 25.05
N GLY A 367 5.34 7.33 24.45
CA GLY A 367 3.93 7.17 24.80
C GLY A 367 3.06 8.31 24.24
N ILE A 368 1.75 8.04 24.10
CA ILE A 368 0.81 8.98 23.47
C ILE A 368 0.63 10.27 24.26
N ASP A 369 0.68 10.22 25.59
CA ASP A 369 0.43 11.40 26.44
C ASP A 369 1.55 12.43 26.37
N LYS A 370 2.82 11.97 26.42
CA LYS A 370 3.97 12.87 26.24
C LYS A 370 4.00 13.46 24.84
N PHE A 371 3.65 12.66 23.83
CA PHE A 371 3.53 13.15 22.47
C PHE A 371 2.45 14.23 22.37
N ARG A 372 1.23 13.97 22.85
CA ARG A 372 0.12 14.94 22.90
C ARG A 372 0.55 16.23 23.58
N GLY A 373 1.12 16.15 24.78
CA GLY A 373 1.57 17.33 25.53
C GLY A 373 2.70 18.12 24.85
N THR A 374 3.46 17.51 23.93
CA THR A 374 4.45 18.22 23.12
C THR A 374 3.80 18.90 21.91
N VAL A 375 2.87 18.22 21.24
CA VAL A 375 2.08 18.79 20.14
C VAL A 375 1.28 20.00 20.64
N GLU A 376 0.64 19.90 21.81
CA GLU A 376 -0.12 20.99 22.44
C GLU A 376 0.73 22.25 22.68
N ARG A 377 2.03 22.13 22.90
CA ARG A 377 2.93 23.30 23.03
C ARG A 377 3.10 24.04 21.71
N TYR A 378 3.25 23.32 20.60
CA TYR A 378 3.35 23.91 19.28
C TYR A 378 1.99 24.38 18.73
N TYR A 379 0.91 23.71 19.15
CA TYR A 379 -0.46 24.11 18.82
C TYR A 379 -0.91 25.33 19.64
N GLY A 380 -0.44 25.48 20.87
CA GLY A 380 -0.77 26.58 21.78
C GLY A 380 -2.08 26.40 22.55
N LYS A 381 -2.77 25.28 22.36
CA LYS A 381 -4.01 24.89 23.05
C LYS A 381 -4.00 23.39 23.35
N LYS A 382 -4.94 22.94 24.17
CA LYS A 382 -5.15 21.51 24.44
C LYS A 382 -6.09 20.89 23.41
N PHE A 383 -5.91 19.60 23.14
CA PHE A 383 -6.90 18.83 22.41
C PHE A 383 -8.12 18.56 23.30
N GLU A 384 -9.31 18.64 22.72
CA GLU A 384 -10.52 18.14 23.37
C GLU A 384 -10.52 16.60 23.41
N PRO A 385 -11.32 15.97 24.29
CA PRO A 385 -11.53 14.53 24.25
C PRO A 385 -11.97 14.06 22.87
N PHE A 386 -11.39 12.93 22.44
CA PHE A 386 -11.76 12.29 21.18
C PHE A 386 -13.25 11.95 21.18
N ARG A 387 -13.98 12.36 20.14
CA ARG A 387 -15.44 12.13 20.05
C ARG A 387 -15.72 10.73 19.54
N GLU A 388 -16.83 10.12 19.95
CA GLU A 388 -17.18 8.78 19.48
C GLU A 388 -17.43 8.77 17.97
N LEU A 389 -17.01 7.69 17.31
CA LEU A 389 -17.19 7.46 15.88
C LEU A 389 -17.99 6.17 15.66
N PRO A 390 -18.83 6.12 14.61
CA PRO A 390 -19.51 4.90 14.21
C PRO A 390 -18.52 3.84 13.71
N GLU A 391 -19.03 2.62 13.50
CA GLU A 391 -18.25 1.54 12.91
C GLU A 391 -17.76 1.92 11.50
N TRP A 392 -16.52 1.52 11.20
CA TRP A 392 -15.90 1.77 9.90
C TRP A 392 -16.33 0.74 8.86
N GLU A 393 -16.44 1.20 7.63
CA GLU A 393 -16.74 0.42 6.44
C GLU A 393 -15.72 0.72 5.34
N PHE A 394 -15.31 -0.31 4.61
CA PHE A 394 -14.56 -0.13 3.38
C PHE A 394 -15.51 0.28 2.26
N LYS A 395 -15.22 1.40 1.59
CA LYS A 395 -15.96 1.83 0.40
C LYS A 395 -15.06 1.78 -0.82
N SER A 396 -15.43 0.95 -1.79
CA SER A 396 -14.73 0.83 -3.08
C SER A 396 -15.13 1.91 -4.08
N TYR A 397 -16.33 2.47 -3.92
CA TYR A 397 -16.99 3.39 -4.85
C TYR A 397 -17.18 2.86 -6.29
N LEU A 398 -17.08 1.54 -6.49
CA LEU A 398 -17.24 0.93 -7.81
C LEU A 398 -18.70 0.91 -8.27
N GLY A 399 -18.90 1.00 -9.59
CA GLY A 399 -20.23 1.01 -10.21
C GLY A 399 -20.85 2.40 -10.27
N TRP A 400 -22.12 2.48 -10.69
CA TRP A 400 -22.87 3.72 -10.85
C TRP A 400 -23.47 4.19 -9.53
N HIS A 401 -23.28 5.47 -9.20
CA HIS A 401 -23.78 6.13 -8.00
C HIS A 401 -24.23 7.55 -8.32
N GLU A 402 -25.19 8.08 -7.55
CA GLU A 402 -25.59 9.48 -7.61
C GLU A 402 -24.57 10.36 -6.85
N GLN A 403 -24.29 11.56 -7.38
CA GLN A 403 -23.43 12.56 -6.73
C GLN A 403 -24.21 13.40 -5.70
N GLY A 404 -25.51 13.59 -5.91
CA GLY A 404 -26.38 14.43 -5.06
C GLY A 404 -26.73 15.79 -5.66
N ASP A 405 -26.21 16.14 -6.84
CA ASP A 405 -26.55 17.31 -7.66
C ASP A 405 -27.35 16.96 -8.93
N GLY A 406 -27.81 15.72 -9.04
CA GLY A 406 -28.45 15.18 -10.25
C GLY A 406 -27.47 14.55 -11.26
N ALA A 407 -26.15 14.65 -11.05
CA ALA A 407 -25.16 13.92 -11.83
C ALA A 407 -24.89 12.52 -11.24
N MET A 408 -24.33 11.66 -12.08
CA MET A 408 -23.87 10.32 -11.71
C MET A 408 -22.34 10.26 -11.71
N PHE A 409 -21.75 9.36 -10.93
CA PHE A 409 -20.37 8.93 -11.12
C PHE A 409 -20.30 7.42 -11.26
N CYS A 410 -19.27 6.93 -11.96
CA CYS A 410 -19.03 5.50 -12.16
C CYS A 410 -17.62 5.13 -11.72
N GLY A 411 -17.49 4.35 -10.63
CA GLY A 411 -16.19 3.83 -10.22
C GLY A 411 -15.79 2.64 -11.08
N LEU A 412 -14.64 2.76 -11.75
CA LEU A 412 -14.10 1.74 -12.63
C LEU A 412 -13.12 0.84 -11.88
N HIS A 413 -13.36 -0.47 -11.96
CA HIS A 413 -12.42 -1.45 -11.43
C HIS A 413 -11.20 -1.55 -12.34
N VAL A 414 -10.01 -1.36 -11.77
CA VAL A 414 -8.73 -1.49 -12.47
C VAL A 414 -7.86 -2.49 -11.71
N ASP A 415 -7.70 -3.68 -12.29
CA ASP A 415 -6.68 -4.61 -11.82
C ASP A 415 -5.29 -4.05 -12.17
N ASN A 416 -4.28 -4.33 -11.34
CA ASN A 416 -2.89 -3.92 -11.59
C ASN A 416 -2.23 -4.72 -12.75
N GLY A 417 -3.02 -5.27 -13.68
CA GLY A 417 -2.60 -6.10 -14.80
C GLY A 417 -3.82 -6.71 -15.52
N PRO A 418 -3.67 -7.19 -16.75
CA PRO A 418 -4.77 -7.83 -17.47
C PRO A 418 -5.19 -9.13 -16.76
N SER A 419 -6.33 -9.11 -16.08
CA SER A 419 -6.94 -10.31 -15.52
C SER A 419 -8.17 -10.72 -16.34
N PRO A 420 -8.23 -11.96 -16.84
CA PRO A 420 -9.44 -12.48 -17.50
C PRO A 420 -10.56 -12.81 -16.50
N LEU A 421 -10.30 -12.74 -15.20
CA LEU A 421 -11.26 -13.07 -14.14
C LEU A 421 -11.65 -11.80 -13.38
N ARG A 422 -12.91 -11.37 -13.55
CA ARG A 422 -13.53 -10.30 -12.74
C ARG A 422 -14.36 -10.94 -11.62
N GLY A 423 -13.71 -11.29 -10.51
CA GLY A 423 -14.37 -11.90 -9.34
C GLY A 423 -14.47 -10.97 -8.13
N SER A 424 -15.26 -11.36 -7.13
CA SER A 424 -15.40 -10.65 -5.86
C SER A 424 -14.09 -10.48 -5.09
N LEU A 425 -13.10 -11.36 -5.34
CA LEU A 425 -11.75 -11.26 -4.78
C LEU A 425 -10.96 -10.09 -5.37
N ASN A 426 -11.10 -9.82 -6.68
CA ASN A 426 -10.36 -8.77 -7.37
C ASN A 426 -10.73 -7.37 -6.85
N ILE A 427 -12.01 -7.14 -6.53
CA ILE A 427 -12.54 -5.84 -6.09
C ILE A 427 -11.78 -5.28 -4.89
N THR A 428 -11.37 -6.16 -3.97
CA THR A 428 -10.65 -5.79 -2.74
C THR A 428 -9.17 -6.17 -2.79
N ALA A 429 -8.68 -6.67 -3.93
CA ALA A 429 -7.31 -7.11 -4.07
C ALA A 429 -6.39 -5.95 -4.44
N MET A 430 -5.20 -5.89 -3.84
CA MET A 430 -4.19 -4.89 -4.20
C MET A 430 -2.79 -5.50 -4.22
N ALA A 431 -1.97 -5.05 -5.16
CA ALA A 431 -0.55 -5.37 -5.22
C ALA A 431 0.29 -4.12 -5.42
N CYS A 432 1.50 -4.10 -4.88
CA CYS A 432 2.49 -3.07 -5.24
C CYS A 432 3.21 -3.42 -6.55
N PRO A 433 3.82 -2.46 -7.25
CA PRO A 433 4.55 -2.74 -8.49
C PRO A 433 5.60 -3.84 -8.35
N ALA A 434 6.41 -3.79 -7.29
CA ALA A 434 7.50 -4.72 -7.06
C ALA A 434 8.44 -4.82 -8.30
N LEU A 435 8.81 -6.03 -8.71
CA LEU A 435 9.63 -6.23 -9.91
C LEU A 435 8.83 -5.85 -11.18
N PRO A 436 9.48 -5.32 -12.24
CA PRO A 436 10.94 -5.24 -12.42
C PRO A 436 11.58 -3.91 -11.98
N LEU A 437 10.78 -2.88 -11.72
CA LEU A 437 11.30 -1.51 -11.55
C LEU A 437 11.53 -1.10 -10.09
N CYS A 438 10.92 -1.77 -9.11
CA CYS A 438 11.16 -1.43 -7.70
C CYS A 438 12.54 -1.95 -7.26
N PRO A 439 13.47 -1.08 -6.82
CA PRO A 439 14.83 -1.47 -6.45
C PRO A 439 14.89 -2.17 -5.09
N LEU A 440 13.77 -2.19 -4.36
CA LEU A 440 13.64 -2.83 -3.04
C LEU A 440 12.86 -4.15 -3.12
N ALA A 441 12.36 -4.52 -4.30
CA ALA A 441 11.58 -5.74 -4.45
C ALA A 441 12.48 -6.97 -4.29
N ILE A 442 11.94 -7.96 -3.58
CA ILE A 442 12.57 -9.25 -3.30
C ILE A 442 11.78 -10.36 -4.03
N ALA A 443 10.48 -10.12 -4.28
CA ALA A 443 9.59 -11.00 -5.01
C ALA A 443 8.64 -10.20 -5.91
N GLU A 444 7.94 -10.90 -6.81
CA GLU A 444 6.81 -10.35 -7.58
C GLU A 444 5.64 -9.96 -6.67
N ALA A 445 4.83 -9.01 -7.14
CA ALA A 445 3.53 -8.70 -6.53
C ALA A 445 2.50 -8.39 -7.60
N GLU A 446 2.62 -7.25 -8.29
CA GLU A 446 1.69 -6.83 -9.35
C GLU A 446 1.51 -7.86 -10.45
N ARG A 447 2.61 -8.40 -10.97
CA ARG A 447 2.59 -9.41 -12.04
C ARG A 447 2.16 -10.79 -11.56
N GLY A 448 2.27 -11.07 -10.25
CA GLY A 448 1.95 -12.38 -9.67
C GLY A 448 0.54 -12.49 -9.07
N ILE A 449 -0.09 -11.36 -8.72
CA ILE A 449 -1.39 -11.38 -8.05
C ILE A 449 -2.52 -12.01 -8.88
N PRO A 450 -2.62 -11.88 -10.22
CA PRO A 450 -3.71 -12.51 -10.98
C PRO A 450 -3.74 -14.03 -10.83
N ASP A 451 -2.57 -14.68 -10.89
CA ASP A 451 -2.45 -16.14 -10.71
C ASP A 451 -2.77 -16.56 -9.27
N ILE A 452 -2.37 -15.75 -8.29
CA ILE A 452 -2.71 -15.99 -6.87
C ILE A 452 -4.23 -15.95 -6.68
N LEU A 453 -4.91 -14.93 -7.21
CA LEU A 453 -6.37 -14.80 -7.09
C LEU A 453 -7.10 -15.98 -7.75
N LYS A 454 -6.63 -16.42 -8.93
CA LYS A 454 -7.17 -17.60 -9.61
C LYS A 454 -7.03 -18.86 -8.76
N ARG A 455 -5.86 -19.06 -8.12
CA ARG A 455 -5.60 -20.21 -7.24
C ARG A 455 -6.44 -20.16 -5.97
N VAL A 456 -6.58 -18.99 -5.34
CA VAL A 456 -7.47 -18.79 -4.18
C VAL A 456 -8.91 -19.12 -4.55
N ARG A 457 -9.38 -18.66 -5.72
CA ARG A 457 -10.73 -18.98 -6.22
C ARG A 457 -10.92 -20.48 -6.43
N ALA A 458 -9.94 -21.16 -7.03
CA ALA A 458 -9.97 -22.61 -7.21
C ALA A 458 -10.04 -23.35 -5.86
N VAL A 459 -9.31 -22.88 -4.84
CA VAL A 459 -9.42 -23.43 -3.47
C VAL A 459 -10.80 -23.19 -2.89
N PHE A 460 -11.37 -21.99 -3.04
CA PHE A 460 -12.73 -21.71 -2.58
C PHE A 460 -13.74 -22.66 -3.23
N ASP A 461 -13.63 -22.90 -4.53
CA ASP A 461 -14.50 -23.82 -5.27
C ASP A 461 -14.32 -25.26 -4.78
N LYS A 462 -13.07 -25.70 -4.57
CA LYS A 462 -12.74 -27.03 -4.04
C LYS A 462 -13.33 -27.27 -2.65
N VAL A 463 -13.25 -26.28 -1.75
CA VAL A 463 -13.84 -26.40 -0.40
C VAL A 463 -15.34 -26.11 -0.40
N GLY A 464 -15.92 -25.66 -1.51
CA GLY A 464 -17.34 -25.35 -1.69
C GLY A 464 -17.81 -24.05 -1.03
N LEU A 465 -16.96 -23.02 -1.01
CA LEU A 465 -17.34 -21.64 -0.70
C LEU A 465 -18.04 -21.01 -1.91
N LYS A 466 -19.09 -20.23 -1.68
CA LYS A 466 -19.88 -19.60 -2.76
C LYS A 466 -19.03 -18.59 -3.54
N TYR A 467 -19.43 -18.32 -4.78
CA TYR A 467 -18.76 -17.32 -5.61
C TYR A 467 -18.84 -15.89 -5.02
N SER A 468 -19.93 -15.57 -4.33
CA SER A 468 -20.15 -14.29 -3.66
C SER A 468 -19.30 -14.08 -2.40
N GLU A 469 -18.70 -15.15 -1.85
CA GLU A 469 -17.80 -15.05 -0.70
C GLU A 469 -16.45 -14.49 -1.15
N SER A 470 -15.87 -13.61 -0.33
CA SER A 470 -14.61 -12.94 -0.64
C SER A 470 -13.79 -12.70 0.63
N VAL A 471 -12.49 -12.45 0.44
CA VAL A 471 -11.53 -12.03 1.45
C VAL A 471 -10.65 -10.94 0.86
N VAL A 472 -10.18 -10.02 1.70
CA VAL A 472 -9.26 -8.95 1.28
C VAL A 472 -7.87 -9.54 1.08
N ILE A 473 -7.30 -9.41 -0.12
CA ILE A 473 -5.99 -9.96 -0.47
C ILE A 473 -5.05 -8.82 -0.86
N ARG A 474 -3.95 -8.67 -0.14
CA ARG A 474 -2.95 -7.64 -0.40
C ARG A 474 -1.58 -8.31 -0.57
N VAL A 475 -0.86 -7.97 -1.63
CA VAL A 475 0.43 -8.60 -1.99
C VAL A 475 1.51 -7.53 -2.12
N THR A 476 2.64 -7.73 -1.44
CA THR A 476 3.79 -6.82 -1.53
C THR A 476 5.08 -7.58 -1.77
N GLY A 477 5.91 -7.09 -2.70
CA GLY A 477 7.17 -7.76 -3.06
C GLY A 477 8.31 -7.57 -2.06
N CYS A 478 8.13 -6.79 -0.99
CA CYS A 478 9.15 -6.52 0.03
C CYS A 478 8.52 -6.00 1.34
N PRO A 479 9.29 -5.89 2.44
CA PRO A 479 8.78 -5.56 3.78
C PRO A 479 8.38 -4.09 4.02
N ASN A 480 8.32 -3.30 2.96
CA ASN A 480 7.90 -1.89 3.03
C ASN A 480 6.38 -1.68 3.07
N GLY A 481 5.57 -2.69 2.70
CA GLY A 481 4.11 -2.65 2.85
C GLY A 481 3.37 -1.66 1.93
N CYS A 482 3.80 -1.49 0.68
CA CYS A 482 3.22 -0.47 -0.21
C CYS A 482 1.74 -0.69 -0.60
N ALA A 483 1.20 -1.91 -0.45
CA ALA A 483 -0.18 -2.27 -0.77
C ALA A 483 -1.14 -2.24 0.44
N GLY A 484 -0.76 -1.57 1.54
CA GLY A 484 -1.58 -1.40 2.76
C GLY A 484 -1.21 -2.35 3.90
N LEU A 485 -2.14 -2.55 4.86
CA LEU A 485 -2.09 -3.40 6.08
C LEU A 485 -1.78 -4.89 5.85
N THR A 486 -0.64 -5.18 5.23
CA THR A 486 0.03 -6.45 5.29
C THR A 486 1.40 -6.19 5.85
N TRP A 487 1.75 -6.90 6.91
CA TRP A 487 3.11 -6.88 7.37
C TRP A 487 3.92 -7.74 6.39
N PRO A 488 5.19 -7.45 6.14
CA PRO A 488 5.91 -8.34 5.25
C PRO A 488 7.23 -8.83 5.86
N SER A 489 7.58 -10.08 5.56
CA SER A 489 8.86 -10.72 5.89
C SER A 489 9.75 -10.87 4.66
N LEU A 490 10.99 -11.31 4.87
CA LEU A 490 11.83 -11.86 3.81
C LEU A 490 11.27 -13.26 3.51
N ASP A 491 11.13 -13.58 2.23
CA ASP A 491 10.39 -14.72 1.70
C ASP A 491 8.86 -14.60 1.88
N TRP A 492 8.08 -15.19 0.95
CA TRP A 492 6.61 -15.21 0.95
C TRP A 492 6.07 -15.61 2.33
N SER A 493 5.59 -14.62 3.09
CA SER A 493 4.91 -14.84 4.37
C SER A 493 3.41 -14.67 4.20
N ILE A 494 2.66 -15.50 4.93
CA ILE A 494 1.21 -15.42 4.99
C ILE A 494 0.84 -14.71 6.27
N TRP A 495 -0.05 -13.72 6.12
CA TRP A 495 -0.52 -12.87 7.20
C TRP A 495 -2.04 -12.97 7.29
N LEU A 496 -2.54 -13.22 8.48
CA LEU A 496 -3.97 -13.43 8.74
C LEU A 496 -4.47 -12.48 9.82
N GLY A 497 -5.78 -12.31 9.91
CA GLY A 497 -6.41 -11.56 11.02
C GLY A 497 -6.83 -10.12 10.69
N GLY A 498 -6.43 -9.55 9.54
CA GLY A 498 -6.96 -8.26 9.09
C GLY A 498 -8.47 -8.31 8.83
N THR A 499 -9.18 -7.19 9.04
CA THR A 499 -10.64 -7.11 8.87
C THR A 499 -11.06 -6.48 7.53
N PRO A 500 -12.28 -6.77 7.02
CA PRO A 500 -12.82 -6.16 5.80
C PRO A 500 -12.95 -4.64 5.85
N ASN A 501 -12.97 -4.02 7.03
CA ASN A 501 -13.00 -2.56 7.24
C ASN A 501 -11.64 -1.97 7.65
N GLN A 502 -10.56 -2.75 7.60
CA GLN A 502 -9.18 -2.29 7.85
C GLN A 502 -8.92 -1.74 9.27
N MET A 503 -9.73 -2.14 10.26
CA MET A 503 -9.57 -1.69 11.64
C MET A 503 -8.69 -2.58 12.51
N ARG A 504 -8.32 -3.77 12.02
CA ARG A 504 -7.38 -4.66 12.71
C ARG A 504 -6.18 -4.95 11.82
N LEU A 505 -5.01 -4.86 12.44
CA LEU A 505 -3.75 -5.23 11.85
C LEU A 505 -3.67 -6.77 11.78
N ALA A 506 -3.18 -7.32 10.65
CA ALA A 506 -2.94 -8.77 10.54
C ALA A 506 -1.84 -9.24 11.51
N GLU A 507 -1.48 -10.52 11.54
CA GLU A 507 -0.32 -11.05 12.27
C GLU A 507 0.37 -12.15 11.45
N THR A 508 1.66 -12.41 11.71
CA THR A 508 2.43 -13.37 10.91
C THR A 508 1.88 -14.74 11.20
N PHE A 509 1.30 -15.39 10.20
CA PHE A 509 0.83 -16.75 10.36
C PHE A 509 1.93 -17.77 10.04
N MET A 510 2.54 -17.63 8.86
CA MET A 510 3.64 -18.48 8.39
C MET A 510 4.67 -17.67 7.62
N ASN A 511 5.94 -18.08 7.74
CA ASN A 511 7.06 -17.49 7.00
C ASN A 511 7.56 -18.48 5.94
N LYS A 512 8.15 -17.96 4.86
CA LYS A 512 8.83 -18.76 3.82
C LYS A 512 7.96 -19.80 3.11
N VAL A 513 6.67 -19.52 2.93
CA VAL A 513 5.75 -20.38 2.19
C VAL A 513 6.05 -20.27 0.71
N LYS A 514 6.52 -21.34 0.05
CA LYS A 514 6.79 -21.27 -1.38
C LYS A 514 5.49 -21.09 -2.14
N LEU A 515 5.55 -20.37 -3.27
CA LEU A 515 4.35 -20.08 -4.03
C LEU A 515 3.60 -21.35 -4.48
N HIS A 516 4.27 -22.46 -4.78
CA HIS A 516 3.61 -23.73 -5.13
C HIS A 516 2.96 -24.46 -3.95
N ASP A 517 3.31 -24.11 -2.71
CA ASP A 517 2.73 -24.68 -1.49
C ASP A 517 1.55 -23.83 -0.97
N LEU A 518 1.06 -22.86 -1.75
CA LEU A 518 0.03 -21.93 -1.29
C LEU A 518 -1.28 -22.66 -0.92
N GLU A 519 -1.72 -23.62 -1.74
CA GLU A 519 -2.96 -24.37 -1.50
C GLU A 519 -2.87 -25.28 -0.28
N THR A 520 -1.68 -25.81 0.03
CA THR A 520 -1.49 -26.68 1.22
C THR A 520 -1.77 -25.93 2.52
N VAL A 521 -1.55 -24.61 2.50
CA VAL A 521 -1.89 -23.72 3.62
C VAL A 521 -3.34 -23.22 3.52
N LEU A 522 -3.77 -22.76 2.35
CA LEU A 522 -5.06 -22.07 2.22
C LEU A 522 -6.27 -23.01 2.27
N GLU A 523 -6.16 -24.22 1.72
CA GLU A 523 -7.26 -25.19 1.69
C GLU A 523 -7.77 -25.58 3.08
N PRO A 524 -6.93 -26.03 4.04
CA PRO A 524 -7.38 -26.31 5.40
C PRO A 524 -8.00 -25.09 6.07
N LEU A 525 -7.44 -23.90 5.86
CA LEU A 525 -7.93 -22.67 6.48
C LEU A 525 -9.34 -22.31 5.96
N PHE A 526 -9.54 -22.30 4.64
CA PHE A 526 -10.82 -21.96 4.05
C PHE A 526 -11.88 -23.02 4.26
N TYR A 527 -11.51 -24.31 4.26
CA TYR A 527 -12.43 -25.37 4.65
C TYR A 527 -12.92 -25.18 6.08
N ASN A 528 -12.00 -24.99 7.04
CA ASN A 528 -12.36 -24.79 8.44
C ASN A 528 -13.12 -23.49 8.67
N TRP A 529 -12.82 -22.43 7.93
CA TRP A 529 -13.64 -21.21 7.94
C TRP A 529 -15.07 -21.51 7.48
N LYS A 530 -15.26 -22.19 6.35
CA LYS A 530 -16.60 -22.56 5.86
C LYS A 530 -17.42 -23.32 6.90
N ILE A 531 -16.83 -24.31 7.56
CA ILE A 531 -17.57 -25.22 8.46
C ILE A 531 -17.67 -24.74 9.92
N ARG A 532 -16.76 -23.88 10.38
CA ARG A 532 -16.69 -23.43 11.79
C ARG A 532 -16.91 -21.93 11.99
N ARG A 533 -17.20 -21.16 10.94
CA ARG A 533 -17.50 -19.73 11.08
C ARG A 533 -18.86 -19.48 11.74
N LEU A 534 -18.93 -18.38 12.49
CA LEU A 534 -20.18 -17.84 12.98
C LEU A 534 -20.95 -17.16 11.84
N ARG A 535 -22.23 -16.86 12.07
CA ARG A 535 -23.07 -16.19 11.08
C ARG A 535 -22.47 -14.82 10.72
N ARG A 536 -22.20 -14.60 9.41
CA ARG A 536 -21.61 -13.37 8.85
C ARG A 536 -20.18 -13.06 9.34
N GLU A 537 -19.47 -14.05 9.88
CA GLU A 537 -18.10 -13.84 10.33
C GLU A 537 -17.11 -13.79 9.17
N SER A 538 -16.29 -12.74 9.13
CA SER A 538 -15.22 -12.59 8.14
C SER A 538 -14.09 -13.60 8.37
N PHE A 539 -13.31 -13.91 7.34
CA PHE A 539 -12.16 -14.81 7.49
C PHE A 539 -11.10 -14.26 8.47
N GLY A 540 -10.95 -12.94 8.53
CA GLY A 540 -10.07 -12.28 9.49
C GLY A 540 -10.51 -12.50 10.94
N ASP A 541 -11.79 -12.27 11.24
CA ASP A 541 -12.36 -12.45 12.58
C ASP A 541 -12.32 -13.92 13.01
N PHE A 542 -12.68 -14.80 12.08
CA PHE A 542 -12.53 -16.25 12.26
C PHE A 542 -11.10 -16.62 12.66
N SER A 543 -10.10 -16.08 11.95
CA SER A 543 -8.70 -16.41 12.20
C SER A 543 -8.27 -16.02 13.62
N MET A 544 -8.68 -14.83 14.08
CA MET A 544 -8.38 -14.37 15.43
C MET A 544 -9.14 -15.14 16.51
N ARG A 545 -10.42 -15.45 16.28
CA ARG A 545 -11.25 -16.20 17.24
C ARG A 545 -10.73 -17.63 17.44
N ILE A 546 -10.29 -18.29 16.37
CA ILE A 546 -9.74 -19.64 16.47
C ILE A 546 -8.35 -19.62 17.10
N GLY A 547 -7.53 -18.61 16.76
CA GLY A 547 -6.16 -18.46 17.26
C GLY A 547 -5.14 -19.21 16.41
N PHE A 548 -3.96 -18.63 16.26
CA PHE A 548 -2.97 -19.07 15.28
C PHE A 548 -2.36 -20.44 15.57
N GLU A 549 -2.24 -20.84 16.84
CA GLU A 549 -1.80 -22.18 17.23
C GLU A 549 -2.74 -23.25 16.66
N LYS A 550 -4.05 -23.09 16.88
CA LYS A 550 -5.05 -24.02 16.36
C LYS A 550 -5.12 -24.00 14.83
N LEU A 551 -4.95 -22.84 14.21
CA LEU A 551 -4.90 -22.76 12.75
C LEU A 551 -3.69 -23.48 12.17
N ARG A 552 -2.51 -23.39 12.82
CA ARG A 552 -1.32 -24.17 12.41
C ARG A 552 -1.56 -25.66 12.56
N ASP A 553 -2.13 -26.10 13.68
CA ASP A 553 -2.52 -27.51 13.87
C ASP A 553 -3.45 -28.02 12.77
N LEU A 554 -4.41 -27.19 12.33
CA LEU A 554 -5.35 -27.55 11.26
C LEU A 554 -4.66 -27.66 9.90
N VAL A 555 -3.62 -26.86 9.65
CA VAL A 555 -2.81 -26.93 8.43
C VAL A 555 -1.91 -28.17 8.46
N GLU A 556 -1.21 -28.42 9.57
CA GLU A 556 -0.28 -29.54 9.72
C GLU A 556 -0.98 -30.92 9.67
N LYS A 557 -2.20 -31.01 10.20
CA LYS A 557 -2.99 -32.25 10.25
C LYS A 557 -3.98 -32.38 9.07
N TRP A 558 -3.79 -31.60 8.01
CA TRP A 558 -4.72 -31.59 6.89
C TRP A 558 -4.55 -32.82 5.99
N GLU A 559 -5.56 -33.70 6.00
CA GLU A 559 -5.63 -34.89 5.11
C GLU A 559 -6.60 -34.70 3.94
N GLY A 560 -7.21 -33.52 3.83
CA GLY A 560 -8.25 -33.20 2.85
C GLY A 560 -9.62 -32.95 3.49
N PRO A 561 -10.59 -32.46 2.69
CA PRO A 561 -11.94 -32.25 3.17
C PRO A 561 -12.55 -33.60 3.55
N ALA A 562 -13.19 -33.68 4.74
CA ALA A 562 -13.92 -34.88 5.12
C ALA A 562 -14.93 -35.23 4.02
N GLU A 563 -14.90 -36.48 3.55
CA GLU A 563 -15.85 -36.96 2.54
C GLU A 563 -17.26 -36.58 2.96
N ALA A 564 -17.96 -35.85 2.09
CA ALA A 564 -19.34 -35.52 2.33
C ALA A 564 -20.10 -36.84 2.44
N ARG A 565 -20.51 -37.23 3.65
CA ARG A 565 -21.52 -38.29 3.81
C ARG A 565 -22.68 -37.90 2.88
N PRO A 566 -23.07 -38.74 1.92
CA PRO A 566 -24.13 -38.38 0.98
C PRO A 566 -25.38 -38.06 1.79
N ARG A 567 -25.68 -36.76 1.93
CA ARG A 567 -27.00 -36.32 2.36
C ARG A 567 -27.86 -36.51 1.13
N PHE A 568 -28.43 -37.70 0.99
CA PHE A 568 -29.57 -37.89 0.13
C PHE A 568 -30.64 -36.92 0.64
N GLY A 569 -30.80 -35.79 -0.05
CA GLY A 569 -31.91 -34.87 0.18
C GLY A 569 -33.16 -35.56 -0.29
N LEU A 570 -33.68 -36.50 0.50
CA LEU A 570 -34.89 -37.23 0.18
C LEU A 570 -36.02 -36.22 0.24
N LYS A 571 -36.45 -35.75 -0.93
CA LYS A 571 -37.66 -34.95 -1.04
C LYS A 571 -38.83 -35.91 -0.86
N LEU A 572 -39.25 -36.11 0.39
CA LEU A 572 -40.30 -37.07 0.77
C LEU A 572 -41.64 -36.78 0.08
N PHE A 573 -41.87 -35.53 -0.33
CA PHE A 573 -43.10 -35.07 -0.95
C PHE A 573 -42.80 -34.34 -2.26
N SER A 574 -43.32 -34.85 -3.36
CA SER A 574 -43.21 -34.27 -4.71
C SER A 574 -44.20 -33.12 -4.92
N ASP A 575 -45.32 -33.15 -4.21
CA ASP A 575 -46.50 -32.33 -4.41
C ASP A 575 -47.13 -31.94 -3.06
N LYS A 576 -47.92 -30.87 -3.10
CA LYS A 576 -48.54 -30.25 -1.93
C LYS A 576 -49.65 -31.11 -1.35
N GLU A 577 -50.43 -31.77 -2.21
CA GLU A 577 -51.57 -32.60 -1.83
C GLU A 577 -51.13 -33.79 -0.97
N THR A 578 -50.06 -34.48 -1.35
CA THR A 578 -49.50 -35.60 -0.58
C THR A 578 -48.93 -35.14 0.78
N TYR A 579 -48.32 -33.94 0.82
CA TYR A 579 -47.85 -33.37 2.08
C TYR A 579 -49.01 -33.03 3.02
N GLU A 580 -50.07 -32.40 2.52
CA GLU A 580 -51.23 -32.00 3.30
C GLU A 580 -51.99 -33.22 3.84
N ALA A 581 -52.23 -34.23 3.01
CA ALA A 581 -52.83 -35.50 3.44
C ALA A 581 -51.99 -36.20 4.53
N MET A 582 -50.67 -36.25 4.37
CA MET A 582 -49.77 -36.83 5.38
C MET A 582 -49.74 -35.99 6.68
N SER A 583 -49.86 -34.66 6.56
CA SER A 583 -49.88 -33.73 7.69
C SER A 583 -51.15 -33.89 8.53
N GLU A 584 -52.32 -34.02 7.91
CA GLU A 584 -53.59 -34.27 8.60
C GLU A 584 -53.54 -35.58 9.40
N ILE A 585 -53.01 -36.65 8.80
CA ILE A 585 -52.85 -37.94 9.49
C ILE A 585 -51.82 -37.82 10.62
N ALA A 586 -50.70 -37.13 10.39
CA ALA A 586 -49.66 -36.97 11.39
C ALA A 586 -50.12 -36.19 12.63
N GLN A 587 -51.01 -35.20 12.46
CA GLN A 587 -51.60 -34.46 13.58
C GLN A 587 -52.41 -35.36 14.52
N THR A 588 -53.13 -36.35 13.99
CA THR A 588 -53.87 -37.32 14.83
C THR A 588 -52.95 -38.18 15.71
N GLN A 589 -51.66 -38.29 15.35
CA GLN A 589 -50.63 -39.04 16.08
C GLN A 589 -49.62 -38.15 16.80
N ASN A 590 -49.87 -36.83 16.88
CA ASN A 590 -48.98 -35.84 17.46
C ASN A 590 -47.55 -35.87 16.86
N LYS A 591 -47.47 -36.06 15.54
CA LYS A 591 -46.22 -36.11 14.74
C LYS A 591 -46.24 -35.05 13.65
N THR A 592 -45.07 -34.72 13.11
CA THR A 592 -44.95 -33.96 11.86
C THR A 592 -45.12 -34.88 10.65
N ALA A 593 -45.58 -34.33 9.52
CA ALA A 593 -45.71 -35.09 8.25
C ALA A 593 -44.41 -35.82 7.86
N HIS A 594 -43.25 -35.19 8.10
CA HIS A 594 -41.93 -35.80 7.86
C HIS A 594 -41.66 -37.01 8.76
N GLN A 595 -42.00 -36.93 10.05
CA GLN A 595 -41.79 -38.04 10.99
C GLN A 595 -42.68 -39.23 10.62
N LEU A 596 -43.95 -38.98 10.29
CA LEU A 596 -44.87 -40.03 9.87
C LEU A 596 -44.43 -40.68 8.54
N ALA A 597 -44.06 -39.88 7.54
CA ALA A 597 -43.58 -40.40 6.26
C ALA A 597 -42.32 -41.28 6.41
N MET A 598 -41.40 -40.90 7.30
CA MET A 598 -40.21 -41.70 7.58
C MET A 598 -40.54 -43.02 8.29
N GLU A 599 -41.53 -43.04 9.19
CA GLU A 599 -42.00 -44.29 9.81
C GLU A 599 -42.68 -45.22 8.82
N VAL A 600 -43.48 -44.68 7.90
CA VAL A 600 -44.11 -45.45 6.83
C VAL A 600 -43.04 -46.07 5.92
N ILE A 601 -42.07 -45.29 5.48
CA ILE A 601 -40.96 -45.78 4.64
C ILE A 601 -40.16 -46.84 5.40
N ARG A 602 -39.85 -46.61 6.68
CA ARG A 602 -39.13 -47.61 7.50
C ARG A 602 -39.92 -48.90 7.64
N SER A 603 -41.23 -48.82 7.85
CA SER A 603 -42.11 -49.99 7.97
C SER A 603 -42.18 -50.75 6.65
N TYR A 604 -42.32 -50.05 5.52
CA TYR A 604 -42.33 -50.63 4.18
C TYR A 604 -40.99 -51.31 3.82
N VAL A 605 -39.87 -50.66 4.13
CA VAL A 605 -38.53 -51.24 3.90
C VAL A 605 -38.29 -52.44 4.82
N ALA A 606 -38.77 -52.38 6.07
CA ALA A 606 -38.67 -53.50 7.01
C ALA A 606 -39.53 -54.70 6.56
N SER A 607 -40.71 -54.46 5.98
CA SER A 607 -41.57 -55.53 5.45
C SER A 607 -41.06 -56.13 4.14
N ASN A 608 -40.27 -55.39 3.36
CA ASN A 608 -39.69 -55.86 2.09
C ASN A 608 -38.31 -56.52 2.21
N LYS A 609 -37.79 -56.74 3.42
CA LYS A 609 -36.62 -57.62 3.63
C LYS A 609 -37.04 -59.09 3.72
N LEU A 610 -37.58 -59.65 2.65
CA LEU A 610 -37.74 -61.10 2.46
C LEU A 610 -37.82 -61.44 0.96
N ALA A 611 -36.66 -61.44 0.30
CA ALA A 611 -36.34 -62.38 -0.76
C ALA A 611 -34.81 -62.45 -0.84
N PRO A 612 -34.15 -63.55 -0.41
CA PRO A 612 -32.77 -63.78 -0.80
C PRO A 612 -32.77 -63.99 -2.33
N GLU A 613 -31.95 -63.23 -3.05
CA GLU A 613 -31.60 -63.55 -4.43
C GLU A 613 -30.95 -64.93 -4.43
N SER A 614 -31.65 -65.91 -5.00
CA SER A 614 -31.12 -67.23 -5.33
C SER A 614 -30.23 -67.10 -6.56
N GLU A 615 -28.96 -67.51 -6.38
CA GLU A 615 -27.89 -67.82 -7.37
C GLU A 615 -27.64 -66.89 -8.56
#